data_AF-A0A024TQ48-F1
#
_entry.id   AF-A0A024TQ48-F1
#
_cell.length_a   1.000
_cell.length_b   1.000
_cell.length_c   1.000
_cell.angle_alpha   90.00
_cell.angle_beta   90.00
_cell.angle_gamma   90.00
#
_symmetry.space_group_name_H-M   'P 1'
#
loop_
_entity.id
_entity.type
_entity.pdbx_description
1 polymer ?
#
loop_
_entity_poly.entity_id
_entity_poly.type
_entity_poly.pdbx_seq_one_letter_code
_entity_poly.pdbx_strand_id
1 'polypeptide(L)'
;MISNGCVEMLAEKYGCSSRTVYRVWKMCRGAQSGVNVNLSSGHLGNTNARKYTPLKVATVLDKIRALPQEKRSELRSIAFATGGPRTSLLGLIKSGGLIRKTMNVKLTLSEDQCNARVEFCKSFHKNLRQDDVYDGMFDVVHIDE
;
A
#
# COMPACT_ATOMS: atom_id res chain seq x y z
N MET A 1 49.81 -3.77 10.79
CA MET A 1 49.60 -2.47 10.11
C MET A 1 50.10 -2.65 8.69
N ILE A 2 49.36 -2.24 7.64
CA ILE A 2 49.84 -2.39 6.26
C ILE A 2 50.94 -1.34 5.99
N SER A 3 51.99 -1.71 5.28
CA SER A 3 53.10 -0.79 4.97
C SER A 3 52.73 0.17 3.84
N ASN A 4 53.24 1.41 3.89
CA ASN A 4 52.96 2.44 2.88
C ASN A 4 53.34 2.00 1.45
N GLY A 5 54.50 1.37 1.26
CA GLY A 5 54.91 0.88 -0.07
C GLY A 5 54.01 -0.22 -0.63
N CYS A 6 53.42 -1.06 0.24
CA CYS A 6 52.45 -2.06 -0.18
C CYS A 6 51.11 -1.40 -0.58
N VAL A 7 50.73 -0.33 0.12
CA VAL A 7 49.55 0.47 -0.24
C VAL A 7 49.72 1.18 -1.57
N GLU A 8 50.89 1.76 -1.84
CA GLU A 8 51.19 2.43 -3.12
C GLU A 8 51.19 1.45 -4.29
N MET A 9 51.82 0.28 -4.12
CA MET A 9 51.79 -0.79 -5.11
C MET A 9 50.35 -1.26 -5.41
N LEU A 10 49.51 -1.43 -4.38
CA LEU A 10 48.11 -1.81 -4.57
C LEU A 10 47.28 -0.69 -5.19
N ALA A 11 47.55 0.56 -4.83
CA ALA A 11 46.90 1.74 -5.38
C ALA A 11 47.16 1.85 -6.90
N GLU A 12 48.42 1.65 -7.32
CA GLU A 12 48.82 1.62 -8.72
C GLU A 12 48.20 0.42 -9.46
N LYS A 13 48.30 -0.79 -8.89
CA LYS A 13 47.75 -2.02 -9.49
C LYS A 13 46.24 -1.94 -9.74
N TYR A 14 45.48 -1.33 -8.83
CA TYR A 14 44.02 -1.23 -8.92
C TYR A 14 43.53 0.15 -9.39
N GLY A 15 44.43 1.05 -9.79
CA GLY A 15 44.09 2.39 -10.28
C GLY A 15 43.25 3.22 -9.30
N CYS A 16 43.50 3.08 -8.00
CA CYS A 16 42.69 3.73 -6.95
C CYS A 16 43.57 4.50 -5.97
N SER A 17 42.99 5.44 -5.21
CA SER A 17 43.77 6.21 -4.24
C SER A 17 44.28 5.33 -3.09
N SER A 18 45.47 5.65 -2.55
CA SER A 18 46.01 5.03 -1.32
C SER A 18 45.01 5.08 -0.16
N ARG A 19 44.17 6.13 -0.10
CA ARG A 19 43.08 6.27 0.87
C ARG A 19 42.00 5.19 0.71
N THR A 20 41.67 4.81 -0.53
CA THR A 20 40.72 3.73 -0.82
C THR A 20 41.26 2.39 -0.33
N VAL A 21 42.55 2.11 -0.59
CA VAL A 21 43.22 0.89 -0.12
C VAL A 21 43.22 0.82 1.40
N TYR A 22 43.59 1.91 2.08
CA TYR A 22 43.53 2.00 3.54
C TYR A 22 42.12 1.78 4.10
N ARG A 23 41.11 2.36 3.46
CA ARG A 23 39.70 2.21 3.85
C ARG A 23 39.26 0.75 3.75
N VAL A 24 39.53 0.08 2.63
CA VAL A 24 39.21 -1.34 2.42
C VAL A 24 39.97 -2.23 3.41
N TRP A 25 41.27 -2.00 3.58
CA TRP A 25 42.08 -2.74 4.55
C TRP A 25 41.50 -2.63 5.96
N LYS A 26 41.11 -1.43 6.39
CA LYS A 26 40.48 -1.22 7.70
C LYS A 26 39.12 -1.92 7.83
N MET A 27 38.30 -1.92 6.77
CA MET A 27 37.01 -2.60 6.76
C MET A 27 37.14 -4.13 6.85
N CYS A 28 38.20 -4.70 6.26
CA CYS A 28 38.47 -6.14 6.30
C CYS A 28 39.28 -6.58 7.53
N ARG A 29 39.85 -5.64 8.30
CA ARG A 29 40.71 -5.92 9.46
C ARG A 29 39.88 -6.50 10.62
N GLY A 30 39.67 -7.81 10.60
CA GLY A 30 38.89 -8.55 11.59
C GLY A 30 38.00 -9.65 11.00
N ALA A 31 37.89 -9.70 9.67
CA ALA A 31 37.21 -10.81 9.01
C ALA A 31 38.10 -12.06 9.01
N GLN A 32 37.56 -13.18 9.50
CA GLN A 32 38.21 -14.48 9.37
C GLN A 32 38.26 -14.88 7.88
N SER A 33 39.31 -15.60 7.47
CA SER A 33 39.40 -16.14 6.10
C SER A 33 38.13 -16.93 5.77
N GLY A 34 37.44 -16.51 4.70
CA GLY A 34 36.19 -17.14 4.24
C GLY A 34 34.90 -16.39 4.60
N VAL A 35 34.96 -15.33 5.42
CA VAL A 35 33.78 -14.50 5.71
C VAL A 35 33.67 -13.38 4.66
N ASN A 36 32.56 -13.35 3.91
CA ASN A 36 32.26 -12.25 3.01
C ASN A 36 32.00 -10.96 3.80
N VAL A 37 32.98 -10.05 3.79
CA VAL A 37 32.81 -8.70 4.33
C VAL A 37 31.98 -7.89 3.36
N ASN A 38 30.84 -7.35 3.83
CA ASN A 38 30.04 -6.46 3.01
C ASN A 38 30.75 -5.10 2.86
N LEU A 39 31.35 -4.87 1.68
CA LEU A 39 32.04 -3.63 1.32
C LEU A 39 31.14 -2.63 0.57
N SER A 40 29.83 -2.91 0.49
CA SER A 40 28.89 -1.96 -0.12
C SER A 40 28.92 -0.64 0.64
N SER A 41 28.67 0.46 -0.07
CA SER A 41 28.65 1.81 0.51
C SER A 41 27.57 2.01 1.58
N GLY A 42 26.73 1.00 1.85
CA GLY A 42 25.52 1.10 2.68
C GLY A 42 24.43 1.98 2.06
N HIS A 43 24.73 2.63 0.93
CA HIS A 43 23.83 3.49 0.19
C HIS A 43 23.05 2.65 -0.82
N LEU A 44 22.04 1.94 -0.34
CA LEU A 44 21.04 1.33 -1.22
C LEU A 44 20.00 2.39 -1.63
N GLY A 45 19.95 2.69 -2.93
CA GLY A 45 18.97 3.63 -3.49
C GLY A 45 19.27 5.10 -3.17
N ASN A 46 18.25 5.95 -3.30
CA ASN A 46 18.39 7.39 -3.10
C ASN A 46 18.52 7.72 -1.59
N THR A 47 19.74 7.97 -1.14
CA THR A 47 20.11 8.27 0.26
C THR A 47 19.48 9.55 0.79
N ASN A 48 19.11 10.48 -0.10
CA ASN A 48 18.45 11.74 0.22
C ASN A 48 16.94 11.71 -0.04
N ALA A 49 16.35 10.53 -0.25
CA ALA A 49 14.92 10.41 -0.41
C ALA A 49 14.22 10.94 0.85
N ARG A 50 13.23 11.82 0.64
CA ARG A 50 12.40 12.36 1.72
C ARG A 50 11.68 11.20 2.41
N LYS A 51 12.17 10.77 3.58
CA LYS A 51 11.62 9.62 4.31
C LYS A 51 10.19 9.95 4.77
N TYR A 52 9.22 9.19 4.29
CA TYR A 52 7.88 9.19 4.86
C TYR A 52 7.94 8.48 6.20
N THR A 53 7.81 9.23 7.29
CA THR A 53 7.70 8.63 8.61
C THR A 53 6.34 7.96 8.76
N PRO A 54 6.22 6.86 9.53
CA PRO A 54 4.94 6.20 9.78
C PRO A 54 3.86 7.18 10.28
N LEU A 55 4.25 8.16 11.10
CA LEU A 55 3.37 9.22 11.59
C LEU A 55 2.77 10.05 10.46
N LYS A 56 3.56 10.47 9.47
CA LYS A 56 3.06 11.24 8.31
C LYS A 56 2.10 10.43 7.45
N VAL A 57 2.35 9.13 7.31
CA VAL A 57 1.45 8.23 6.57
C VAL A 57 0.12 8.10 7.30
N ALA A 58 0.14 7.88 8.62
CA ALA A 58 -1.06 7.81 9.44
C ALA A 58 -1.90 9.09 9.35
N THR A 59 -1.29 10.27 9.50
CA THR A 59 -1.99 11.56 9.37
C THR A 59 -2.66 11.71 8.00
N VAL A 60 -1.98 11.29 6.92
CA VAL A 60 -2.56 11.35 5.57
C VAL A 60 -3.76 10.40 5.45
N LEU A 61 -3.67 9.18 5.98
CA LEU A 61 -4.76 8.22 5.98
C LEU A 61 -5.98 8.73 6.77
N ASP A 62 -5.77 9.36 7.91
CA ASP A 62 -6.86 9.93 8.70
C ASP A 62 -7.54 11.09 7.97
N LYS A 63 -6.78 11.93 7.27
CA LYS A 63 -7.35 12.95 6.39
C LYS A 63 -8.19 12.33 5.28
N ILE A 64 -7.73 11.25 4.63
CA ILE A 64 -8.49 10.55 3.59
C ILE A 64 -9.80 9.99 4.16
N ARG A 65 -9.75 9.40 5.36
CA ARG A 65 -10.93 8.88 6.08
C ARG A 65 -11.92 9.98 6.51
N ALA A 66 -11.47 11.22 6.68
CA ALA A 66 -12.36 12.34 6.96
C ALA A 66 -13.05 12.89 5.69
N LEU A 67 -12.55 12.60 4.49
CA LEU A 67 -13.14 13.12 3.25
C LEU A 67 -14.51 12.49 2.95
N PRO A 68 -15.46 13.23 2.35
CA PRO A 68 -16.66 12.63 1.75
C PRO A 68 -16.31 11.61 0.67
N GLN A 69 -17.18 10.61 0.48
CA GLN A 69 -16.95 9.51 -0.47
C GLN A 69 -16.69 10.00 -1.90
N GLU A 70 -17.39 11.04 -2.32
CA GLU A 70 -17.23 11.68 -3.65
C GLU A 70 -15.78 12.12 -3.92
N LYS A 71 -15.10 12.64 -2.88
CA LYS A 71 -13.71 13.11 -2.96
C LYS A 71 -12.68 11.99 -2.82
N ARG A 72 -13.10 10.75 -2.52
CA ARG A 72 -12.24 9.55 -2.43
C ARG A 72 -12.17 8.74 -3.73
N SER A 73 -12.87 9.17 -4.77
CA SER A 73 -12.92 8.50 -6.08
C SER A 73 -11.60 8.63 -6.85
N GLU A 74 -11.05 9.84 -6.91
CA GLU A 74 -9.88 10.16 -7.71
C GLU A 74 -8.67 10.53 -6.87
N LEU A 75 -7.50 9.96 -7.21
CA LEU A 75 -6.21 10.32 -6.63
C LEU A 75 -5.91 11.82 -6.69
N ARG A 76 -6.36 12.52 -7.74
CA ARG A 76 -6.16 13.96 -7.89
C ARG A 76 -7.01 14.75 -6.89
N SER A 77 -8.29 14.36 -6.73
CA SER A 77 -9.19 14.95 -5.75
C SER A 77 -8.70 14.70 -4.32
N ILE A 78 -8.25 13.48 -4.01
CA ILE A 78 -7.66 13.14 -2.73
C ILE A 78 -6.39 13.97 -2.47
N ALA A 79 -5.49 14.08 -3.45
CA ALA A 79 -4.26 14.87 -3.31
C ALA A 79 -4.57 16.34 -2.98
N PHE A 80 -5.52 16.93 -3.72
CA PHE A 80 -5.98 18.30 -3.47
C PHE A 80 -6.58 18.46 -2.07
N ALA A 81 -7.48 17.55 -1.68
CA ALA A 81 -8.18 17.65 -0.40
C ALA A 81 -7.30 17.33 0.83
N THR A 82 -6.28 16.49 0.67
CA THR A 82 -5.32 16.16 1.76
C THR A 82 -4.12 17.09 1.83
N GLY A 83 -3.88 17.88 0.77
CA GLY A 83 -2.68 18.70 0.58
C GLY A 83 -1.41 17.88 0.31
N GLY A 84 -1.55 16.60 -0.04
CA GLY A 84 -0.45 15.67 -0.26
C GLY A 84 -0.04 15.54 -1.74
N PRO A 85 1.22 15.17 -2.04
CA PRO A 85 1.62 14.87 -3.42
C PRO A 85 0.89 13.63 -3.96
N ARG A 86 0.42 13.70 -5.21
CA ARG A 86 -0.21 12.55 -5.90
C ARG A 86 0.71 11.32 -5.96
N THR A 87 2.01 11.54 -6.17
CA THR A 87 3.01 10.46 -6.24
C THR A 87 3.13 9.69 -4.93
N SER A 88 3.01 10.38 -3.79
CA SER A 88 3.04 9.76 -2.47
C SER A 88 1.82 8.88 -2.22
N LEU A 89 0.63 9.35 -2.61
CA LEU A 89 -0.59 8.55 -2.55
C LEU A 89 -0.50 7.32 -3.46
N LEU A 90 0.08 7.46 -4.66
CA LEU A 90 0.33 6.32 -5.55
C LEU A 90 1.32 5.32 -4.93
N GLY A 91 2.36 5.80 -4.28
CA GLY A 91 3.30 4.97 -3.52
C GLY A 91 2.59 4.19 -2.41
N LEU A 92 1.67 4.84 -1.68
CA LEU A 92 0.87 4.22 -0.63
C LEU A 92 -0.07 3.13 -1.16
N ILE A 93 -0.61 3.31 -2.37
CA ILE A 93 -1.40 2.28 -3.05
C ILE A 93 -0.50 1.09 -3.43
N LYS A 94 0.66 1.36 -4.03
CA LYS A 94 1.62 0.31 -4.41
C LYS A 94 2.15 -0.48 -3.23
N SER A 95 2.31 0.17 -2.06
CA SER A 95 2.75 -0.49 -0.83
C SER A 95 1.61 -1.19 -0.07
N GLY A 96 0.37 -1.14 -0.57
CA GLY A 96 -0.80 -1.73 0.08
C GLY A 96 -1.35 -0.95 1.28
N GLY A 97 -0.83 0.24 1.57
CA GLY A 97 -1.32 1.10 2.65
C GLY A 97 -2.66 1.77 2.34
N LEU A 98 -3.01 1.88 1.05
CA LEU A 98 -4.32 2.30 0.56
C LEU A 98 -4.80 1.33 -0.50
N ILE A 99 -6.00 0.77 -0.32
CA ILE A 99 -6.57 -0.18 -1.28
C ILE A 99 -7.63 0.53 -2.12
N ARG A 100 -7.52 0.41 -3.44
CA ARG A 100 -8.57 0.87 -4.35
C ARG A 100 -9.75 -0.09 -4.23
N LYS A 101 -10.90 0.41 -3.78
CA LYS A 101 -12.16 -0.32 -3.82
C LYS A 101 -12.97 0.15 -5.03
N THR A 102 -13.31 -0.79 -5.90
CA THR A 102 -14.32 -0.58 -6.94
C THR A 102 -15.63 -1.10 -6.37
N MET A 103 -16.60 -0.22 -6.20
CA MET A 103 -17.97 -0.63 -5.91
C MET A 103 -18.78 -0.45 -7.18
N ASN A 104 -19.46 -1.52 -7.60
CA ASN A 104 -20.58 -1.37 -8.52
C ASN A 104 -21.71 -0.76 -7.70
N VAL A 105 -21.95 0.53 -7.88
CA VAL A 105 -23.14 1.18 -7.33
C VAL A 105 -24.31 0.51 -8.06
N LYS A 106 -25.04 -0.35 -7.35
CA LYS A 106 -26.33 -0.85 -7.83
C LYS A 106 -27.19 0.38 -8.13
N LEU A 107 -27.90 0.39 -9.27
CA LEU A 107 -28.75 1.50 -9.67
C LEU A 107 -29.48 2.06 -8.44
N THR A 108 -29.32 3.37 -8.22
CA THR A 108 -29.97 4.06 -7.11
C THR A 108 -31.47 3.83 -7.22
N LEU A 109 -32.01 3.04 -6.30
CA LEU A 109 -33.44 2.79 -6.23
C LEU A 109 -34.12 4.07 -5.79
N SER A 110 -35.21 4.45 -6.46
CA SER A 110 -36.10 5.48 -5.92
C SER A 110 -36.77 4.96 -4.64
N GLU A 111 -37.31 5.87 -3.83
CA GLU A 111 -38.06 5.51 -2.63
C GLU A 111 -39.25 4.58 -2.97
N ASP A 112 -39.94 4.84 -4.08
CA ASP A 112 -41.01 3.99 -4.60
C ASP A 112 -40.52 2.58 -4.96
N GLN A 113 -39.35 2.46 -5.59
CA GLN A 113 -38.75 1.16 -5.93
C GLN A 113 -38.32 0.40 -4.67
N CYS A 114 -37.85 1.09 -3.63
CA CYS A 114 -37.59 0.49 -2.33
C CYS A 114 -38.89 -0.02 -1.70
N ASN A 115 -39.95 0.79 -1.69
CA ASN A 115 -41.25 0.41 -1.14
C ASN A 115 -41.86 -0.79 -1.87
N ALA A 116 -41.86 -0.77 -3.21
CA ALA A 116 -42.36 -1.86 -4.03
C ALA A 116 -41.62 -3.18 -3.75
N ARG A 117 -40.31 -3.12 -3.49
CA ARG A 117 -39.53 -4.31 -3.12
C ARG A 117 -39.86 -4.81 -1.73
N VAL A 118 -40.07 -3.92 -0.76
CA VAL A 118 -40.48 -4.30 0.60
C VAL A 118 -41.87 -4.93 0.56
N GLU A 119 -42.81 -4.36 -0.18
CA GLU A 119 -44.15 -4.91 -0.39
C GLU A 119 -44.10 -6.28 -1.07
N PHE A 120 -43.27 -6.42 -2.10
CA PHE A 120 -43.01 -7.72 -2.73
C PHE A 120 -42.46 -8.73 -1.72
N CYS A 121 -41.45 -8.41 -0.92
CA CYS A 121 -40.96 -9.34 0.10
C CYS A 121 -42.03 -9.69 1.15
N LYS A 122 -42.89 -8.72 1.52
CA LYS A 122 -43.99 -8.95 2.46
C LYS A 122 -45.09 -9.85 1.89
N SER A 123 -45.31 -9.87 0.58
CA SER A 123 -46.35 -10.74 0.00
C SER A 123 -46.00 -12.23 0.15
N PHE A 124 -44.73 -12.57 0.24
CA PHE A 124 -44.26 -13.95 0.53
C PHE A 124 -44.15 -14.23 2.02
N HIS A 125 -44.48 -13.30 2.89
CA HIS A 125 -44.35 -13.49 4.32
C HIS A 125 -45.64 -14.08 4.92
N LYS A 126 -45.54 -15.22 5.61
CA LYS A 126 -46.68 -15.89 6.26
C LYS A 126 -46.59 -15.70 7.77
N ASN A 127 -47.54 -14.94 8.33
CA ASN A 127 -47.70 -14.80 9.77
C ASN A 127 -48.42 -16.03 10.36
N LEU A 128 -47.69 -17.12 10.57
CA LEU A 128 -48.22 -18.36 11.13
C LEU A 128 -47.99 -18.40 12.64
N ARG A 129 -48.98 -17.87 13.39
CA ARG A 129 -49.28 -17.99 14.84
C ARG A 129 -48.16 -17.86 15.88
N GLN A 130 -46.88 -17.82 15.53
CA GLN A 130 -45.73 -17.49 16.39
C GLN A 130 -44.39 -17.48 15.66
N ASP A 131 -44.30 -18.00 14.44
CA ASP A 131 -43.05 -18.01 13.66
C ASP A 131 -43.14 -17.09 12.44
N ASP A 132 -42.18 -16.19 12.33
CA ASP A 132 -42.01 -15.22 11.25
C ASP A 132 -41.31 -15.93 10.08
N VAL A 133 -42.08 -16.62 9.23
CA VAL A 133 -41.54 -17.50 8.17
C VAL A 133 -41.95 -17.01 6.78
N TYR A 134 -41.01 -17.05 5.84
CA TYR A 134 -41.28 -16.82 4.42
C TYR A 134 -41.88 -18.06 3.76
N ASP A 135 -42.72 -17.86 2.74
CA ASP A 135 -43.27 -18.93 1.92
C ASP A 135 -42.14 -19.73 1.25
N GLY A 136 -42.27 -21.06 1.23
CA GLY A 136 -41.30 -21.95 0.61
C GLY A 136 -41.28 -21.87 -0.92
N MET A 137 -42.28 -21.20 -1.53
CA MET A 137 -42.40 -20.97 -2.97
C MET A 137 -42.29 -22.26 -3.81
N PHE A 138 -42.72 -23.40 -3.26
CA PHE A 138 -42.63 -24.72 -3.92
C PHE A 138 -43.47 -24.83 -5.21
N ASP A 139 -44.39 -23.88 -5.41
CA ASP A 139 -45.28 -23.74 -6.56
C ASP A 139 -44.79 -22.69 -7.59
N VAL A 140 -43.66 -22.01 -7.34
CA VAL A 140 -43.13 -20.96 -8.21
C VAL A 140 -41.85 -21.42 -8.91
N VAL A 141 -41.83 -21.37 -10.24
CA VAL A 141 -40.61 -21.57 -11.04
C VAL A 141 -40.05 -20.22 -11.44
N HIS A 142 -38.84 -19.90 -10.97
CA HIS A 142 -38.12 -18.69 -11.35
C HIS A 142 -37.37 -18.93 -12.66
N ILE A 143 -37.70 -18.15 -13.69
CA ILE A 143 -37.03 -18.18 -14.99
C ILE A 143 -36.30 -16.85 -15.13
N ASP A 144 -34.98 -16.91 -15.35
CA ASP A 144 -34.13 -15.78 -15.74
C ASP A 144 -33.59 -16.09 -17.14
N GLU A 145 -33.43 -15.06 -17.98
CA GLU A 145 -33.01 -15.21 -19.39
C GLU A 145 -31.54 -15.59 -19.56
#